data_AF-A0A8H5B958-F1
#
_entry.id   AF-A0A8H5B958-F1
#
_cell.length_a   1.000
_cell.length_b   1.000
_cell.length_c   1.000
_cell.angle_alpha   90.00
_cell.angle_beta   90.00
_cell.angle_gamma   90.00
#
_symmetry.space_group_name_H-M   'P 1'
#
loop_
_entity.id
_entity.type
_entity.pdbx_description
1 polymer ?
#
loop_
_entity_poly.entity_id
_entity_poly.type
_entity_poly.pdbx_seq_one_letter_code
_entity_poly.pdbx_strand_id
1 'polypeptide(L)'
;MLTLILPSFVTAEGAMDFQELSRVTRKAVDALNGVVDRTSRPLPPDGVFEGKPTAIRVGTNGFADLMVALGHSYDSSVARELNVAIAELVQYIALDQSCALLKTRGPISAPLNPNSETSTRLVQDHIWSLRELSNRYDWGALRARVTTEGLRNCDVTVYDSDPMTSIITGCSESSEPFRSLIAVLNGPSGLFVNIPRRFMGALERSNLWDDEVRDRIVEHRGSIQTMAKVPSSVRSAYRTVWDIEQSTIIRFALERAPFLCRAQDVRLYLHKPCPTILGELLSQAWQGGLSVGVRHLRIKTSNAPFPISLPSGVFRGPERQRADRPGSITNPICL
;
A
#
# COMPACT_ATOMS: atom_id res chain seq x y z
N MET A 1 10.82 7.39 -4.43
CA MET A 1 9.90 6.25 -4.27
C MET A 1 8.69 6.52 -5.14
N LEU A 2 8.15 5.49 -5.79
CA LEU A 2 6.86 5.57 -6.47
C LEU A 2 5.96 4.45 -5.94
N THR A 3 4.67 4.73 -5.88
CA THR A 3 3.69 3.81 -5.35
C THR A 3 2.59 3.55 -6.37
N LEU A 4 2.29 2.28 -6.58
CA LEU A 4 1.24 1.80 -7.48
C LEU A 4 -0.10 1.80 -6.74
N ILE A 5 -1.11 2.48 -7.30
CA ILE A 5 -2.44 2.59 -6.67
C ILE A 5 -3.29 1.41 -7.12
N LEU A 6 -3.37 0.38 -6.27
CA LEU A 6 -3.95 -0.92 -6.62
C LEU A 6 -5.40 -0.87 -7.16
N PRO A 7 -6.31 -0.03 -6.61
CA PRO A 7 -7.68 0.06 -7.12
C PRO A 7 -7.81 0.57 -8.55
N SER A 8 -6.75 1.12 -9.14
CA SER A 8 -6.73 1.57 -10.53
C SER A 8 -6.53 0.43 -11.53
N PHE A 9 -6.15 -0.76 -11.05
CA PHE A 9 -5.93 -1.96 -11.86
C PHE A 9 -7.09 -2.96 -11.74
N VAL A 10 -8.31 -2.47 -11.49
CA VAL A 10 -9.52 -3.31 -11.46
C VAL A 10 -10.25 -3.14 -12.78
N THR A 11 -10.51 -4.25 -13.47
CA THR A 11 -11.24 -4.24 -14.75
C THR A 11 -12.72 -3.97 -14.55
N ALA A 12 -13.46 -3.70 -15.64
CA ALA A 12 -14.90 -3.47 -15.58
C ALA A 12 -15.67 -4.70 -15.05
N GLU A 13 -15.11 -5.90 -15.24
CA GLU A 13 -15.65 -7.18 -14.78
C GLU A 13 -15.36 -7.44 -13.29
N GLY A 14 -14.64 -6.55 -12.61
CA GLY A 14 -14.30 -6.70 -11.20
C GLY A 14 -13.17 -7.70 -10.95
N ALA A 15 -12.20 -7.78 -11.85
CA ALA A 15 -11.00 -8.61 -11.71
C ALA A 15 -9.73 -7.75 -11.65
N MET A 16 -8.64 -8.29 -11.10
CA MET A 16 -7.34 -7.61 -11.07
C MET A 16 -6.66 -7.71 -12.44
N ASP A 17 -6.31 -6.56 -13.03
CA ASP A 17 -5.55 -6.45 -14.28
C ASP A 17 -4.03 -6.53 -14.00
N PHE A 18 -3.53 -7.76 -13.97
CA PHE A 18 -2.11 -8.03 -13.79
C PHE A 18 -1.25 -7.59 -15.00
N GLN A 19 -1.83 -7.49 -16.20
CA GLN A 19 -1.09 -7.04 -17.38
C GLN A 19 -0.79 -5.54 -17.28
N GLU A 20 -1.81 -4.74 -16.97
CA GLU A 20 -1.66 -3.31 -16.76
C GLU A 20 -0.78 -3.01 -15.54
N LEU A 21 -0.92 -3.78 -14.45
CA LEU A 21 -0.01 -3.67 -13.30
C LEU A 21 1.45 -3.92 -13.70
N SER A 22 1.72 -4.94 -14.51
CA SER A 22 3.06 -5.22 -15.04
C SER A 22 3.58 -4.06 -15.88
N ARG A 23 2.74 -3.54 -16.80
CA ARG A 23 3.11 -2.43 -17.67
C ARG A 23 3.45 -1.17 -16.89
N VAL A 24 2.66 -0.83 -15.87
CA VAL A 24 2.89 0.36 -15.03
C VAL A 24 4.09 0.16 -14.11
N THR A 25 4.30 -1.05 -13.60
CA THR A 25 5.50 -1.36 -12.80
C THR A 25 6.79 -1.10 -13.59
N ARG A 26 6.87 -1.53 -14.87
CA ARG A 26 8.02 -1.22 -15.73
C ARG A 26 8.24 0.29 -15.87
N LYS A 27 7.17 1.03 -16.17
CA LYS A 27 7.22 2.50 -16.29
C LYS A 27 7.66 3.17 -14.98
N ALA A 28 7.23 2.66 -13.83
CA ALA A 28 7.65 3.18 -12.53
C ALA A 28 9.15 3.00 -12.31
N VAL A 29 9.71 1.84 -12.67
CA VAL A 29 11.16 1.57 -12.62
C VAL A 29 11.93 2.48 -13.58
N ASP A 30 11.44 2.69 -14.80
CA ASP A 30 12.05 3.60 -15.78
C ASP A 30 12.05 5.05 -15.28
N ALA A 31 10.94 5.50 -14.71
CA ALA A 31 10.78 6.84 -14.17
C ALA A 31 11.72 7.07 -12.98
N LEU A 32 11.79 6.12 -12.04
CA LEU A 32 12.70 6.19 -10.90
C LEU A 32 14.16 6.24 -11.34
N ASN A 33 14.57 5.40 -12.30
CA ASN A 33 15.91 5.48 -12.86
C ASN A 33 16.15 6.80 -13.59
N GLY A 34 15.16 7.34 -14.31
CA GLY A 34 15.27 8.66 -14.91
C GLY A 34 15.45 9.80 -13.89
N VAL A 35 14.88 9.69 -12.69
CA VAL A 35 15.15 10.64 -11.60
C VAL A 35 16.58 10.47 -11.09
N VAL A 36 16.99 9.22 -10.85
CA VAL A 36 18.36 8.90 -10.42
C VAL A 36 19.40 9.48 -11.38
N ASP A 37 19.20 9.31 -12.69
CA ASP A 37 20.13 9.77 -13.73
C ASP A 37 20.29 11.30 -13.74
N ARG A 38 19.27 12.04 -13.30
CA ARG A 38 19.26 13.52 -13.28
C ARG A 38 19.62 14.11 -11.92
N THR A 39 19.63 13.29 -10.87
CA THR A 39 19.86 13.78 -9.52
C THR A 39 21.36 13.90 -9.28
N SER A 40 21.87 15.13 -9.28
CA SER A 40 23.25 15.43 -8.86
C SER A 40 23.42 14.99 -7.41
N ARG A 41 24.35 14.05 -7.16
CA ARG A 41 24.69 13.66 -5.79
C ARG A 41 25.72 14.64 -5.26
N PRO A 42 25.49 15.28 -4.10
CA PRO A 42 26.54 16.05 -3.46
C PRO A 42 27.74 15.13 -3.23
N LEU A 43 28.92 15.57 -3.66
CA LEU A 43 30.14 14.86 -3.36
C LEU A 43 30.35 14.88 -1.85
N PRO A 44 30.68 13.74 -1.22
CA PRO A 44 31.13 13.76 0.17
C PRO A 44 32.38 14.65 0.30
N PRO A 45 32.66 15.20 1.50
CA PRO A 45 33.75 16.16 1.72
C PRO A 45 35.14 15.65 1.31
N ASP A 46 35.32 14.33 1.29
CA ASP A 46 36.53 13.61 0.87
C ASP A 46 36.63 13.43 -0.66
N GLY A 47 35.61 13.81 -1.43
CA GLY A 47 35.57 13.73 -2.89
C GLY A 47 35.49 12.30 -3.44
N VAL A 48 35.41 11.28 -2.57
CA VAL A 48 35.38 9.87 -2.96
C VAL A 48 33.95 9.37 -2.88
N PHE A 49 33.33 9.16 -4.03
CA PHE A 49 32.04 8.50 -4.07
C PHE A 49 32.26 7.00 -3.77
N GLU A 50 32.05 6.59 -2.52
CA GLU A 50 31.84 5.17 -2.21
C GLU A 50 30.63 4.71 -3.03
N GLY A 51 30.88 3.89 -4.05
CA GLY A 51 29.93 3.47 -5.08
C GLY A 51 28.78 2.61 -4.56
N LYS A 52 27.98 3.12 -3.62
CA LYS A 52 26.77 2.47 -3.18
C LYS A 52 25.81 2.44 -4.36
N PRO A 53 25.42 1.23 -4.81
CA PRO A 53 24.50 1.10 -5.92
C PRO A 53 23.17 1.73 -5.56
N THR A 54 22.47 2.22 -6.57
CA THR A 54 21.29 3.04 -6.32
C THR A 54 20.07 2.18 -6.03
N ALA A 55 19.52 2.37 -4.84
CA ALA A 55 18.23 1.83 -4.45
C ALA A 55 17.12 2.64 -5.14
N ILE A 56 16.20 1.93 -5.80
CA ILE A 56 14.89 2.47 -6.16
C ILE A 56 13.84 1.80 -5.28
N ARG A 57 12.66 2.41 -5.21
CA ARG A 57 11.60 1.98 -4.30
C ARG A 57 10.26 2.04 -5.04
N VAL A 58 9.80 0.89 -5.49
CA VAL A 58 8.45 0.66 -6.01
C VAL A 58 7.63 -0.03 -4.92
N GLY A 59 6.55 0.62 -4.49
CA GLY A 59 5.60 0.06 -3.53
C GLY A 59 4.19 0.04 -4.08
N THR A 60 3.24 -0.39 -3.25
CA THR A 60 1.81 -0.42 -3.58
C THR A 60 0.99 0.24 -2.48
N ASN A 61 -0.07 0.96 -2.83
CA ASN A 61 -1.06 1.52 -1.90
C ASN A 61 -2.48 1.07 -2.28
N GLY A 62 -3.40 1.17 -1.33
CA GLY A 62 -4.82 0.92 -1.57
C GLY A 62 -5.18 -0.56 -1.61
N PHE A 63 -4.47 -1.42 -0.87
CA PHE A 63 -4.80 -2.85 -0.83
C PHE A 63 -6.19 -3.11 -0.24
N ALA A 64 -6.60 -2.38 0.81
CA ALA A 64 -7.94 -2.51 1.35
C ALA A 64 -9.02 -2.03 0.38
N ASP A 65 -8.75 -0.94 -0.35
CA ASP A 65 -9.62 -0.45 -1.42
C ASP A 65 -9.72 -1.42 -2.59
N LEU A 66 -8.64 -2.12 -2.93
CA LEU A 66 -8.65 -3.19 -3.93
C LEU A 66 -9.61 -4.30 -3.49
N MET A 67 -9.48 -4.79 -2.25
CA MET A 67 -10.36 -5.86 -1.75
C MET A 67 -11.83 -5.44 -1.78
N VAL A 68 -12.13 -4.20 -1.39
CA VAL A 68 -13.46 -3.63 -1.50
C VAL A 68 -13.95 -3.54 -2.95
N ALA A 69 -13.09 -3.10 -3.88
CA ALA A 69 -13.44 -2.99 -5.29
C ALA A 69 -13.78 -4.36 -5.91
N LEU A 70 -13.13 -5.42 -5.41
CA LEU A 70 -13.39 -6.81 -5.80
C LEU A 70 -14.52 -7.46 -4.97
N GLY A 71 -15.11 -6.76 -4.01
CA GLY A 71 -16.21 -7.27 -3.18
C GLY A 71 -15.81 -8.32 -2.14
N HIS A 72 -14.54 -8.37 -1.74
CA HIS A 72 -14.01 -9.34 -0.78
C HIS A 72 -13.59 -8.68 0.53
N SER A 73 -13.64 -9.44 1.63
CA SER A 73 -13.09 -8.99 2.91
C SER A 73 -11.56 -9.02 2.88
N TYR A 74 -10.94 -8.14 3.66
CA TYR A 74 -9.48 -8.05 3.77
C TYR A 74 -8.84 -9.36 4.27
N ASP A 75 -9.53 -10.10 5.12
CA ASP A 75 -9.06 -11.34 5.76
C ASP A 75 -9.46 -12.62 4.98
N SER A 76 -9.99 -12.47 3.75
CA SER A 76 -10.40 -13.60 2.91
C SER A 76 -9.21 -14.38 2.32
N SER A 77 -9.46 -15.63 1.88
CA SER A 77 -8.48 -16.41 1.12
C SER A 77 -8.08 -15.73 -0.19
N VAL A 78 -9.04 -15.07 -0.86
CA VAL A 78 -8.77 -14.29 -2.08
C VAL A 78 -7.82 -13.13 -1.80
N ALA A 79 -8.02 -12.41 -0.67
CA ALA A 79 -7.10 -11.35 -0.27
C ALA A 79 -5.69 -11.89 -0.02
N ARG A 80 -5.58 -13.05 0.63
CA ARG A 80 -4.31 -13.72 0.87
C ARG A 80 -3.57 -14.02 -0.44
N GLU A 81 -4.28 -14.61 -1.40
CA GLU A 81 -3.70 -14.97 -2.71
C GLU A 81 -3.29 -13.73 -3.52
N LEU A 82 -4.11 -12.67 -3.52
CA LEU A 82 -3.79 -11.42 -4.20
C LEU A 82 -2.62 -10.69 -3.53
N ASN A 83 -2.53 -10.70 -2.20
CA ASN A 83 -1.41 -10.12 -1.45
C ASN A 83 -0.07 -10.70 -1.92
N VAL A 84 0.00 -12.02 -2.08
CA VAL A 84 1.20 -12.71 -2.58
C VAL A 84 1.41 -12.44 -4.07
N ALA A 85 0.38 -12.61 -4.90
CA ALA A 85 0.49 -12.47 -6.35
C ALA A 85 0.92 -11.06 -6.79
N ILE A 86 0.43 -10.02 -6.11
CA ILE A 86 0.80 -8.62 -6.38
C ILE A 86 2.26 -8.37 -6.00
N ALA A 87 2.68 -8.81 -4.81
CA ALA A 87 4.06 -8.64 -4.36
C ALA A 87 5.04 -9.37 -5.28
N GLU A 88 4.72 -10.61 -5.65
CA GLU A 88 5.50 -11.41 -6.59
C GLU A 88 5.62 -10.76 -7.97
N LEU A 89 4.51 -10.28 -8.54
CA LEU A 89 4.50 -9.61 -9.83
C LEU A 89 5.38 -8.36 -9.81
N VAL A 90 5.15 -7.47 -8.84
CA VAL A 90 5.86 -6.20 -8.75
C VAL A 90 7.36 -6.45 -8.62
N GLN A 91 7.77 -7.44 -7.82
CA GLN A 91 9.16 -7.85 -7.68
C GLN A 91 9.76 -8.39 -8.96
N TYR A 92 9.10 -9.36 -9.58
CA TYR A 92 9.58 -10.00 -10.82
C TYR A 92 9.80 -8.95 -11.92
N ILE A 93 8.77 -8.13 -12.16
CA ILE A 93 8.81 -7.11 -13.21
C ILE A 93 9.84 -6.02 -12.90
N ALA A 94 10.00 -5.63 -11.63
CA ALA A 94 10.97 -4.60 -11.27
C ALA A 94 12.42 -5.08 -11.43
N LEU A 95 12.72 -6.34 -11.08
CA LEU A 95 14.03 -6.95 -11.33
C LEU A 95 14.29 -7.11 -12.84
N ASP A 96 13.30 -7.61 -13.58
CA ASP A 96 13.38 -7.77 -15.03
C ASP A 96 13.69 -6.45 -15.74
N GLN A 97 12.98 -5.38 -15.36
CA GLN A 97 13.20 -4.04 -15.93
C GLN A 97 14.55 -3.44 -15.50
N SER A 98 14.98 -3.65 -14.25
CA SER A 98 16.31 -3.22 -13.77
C SER A 98 17.44 -3.88 -14.56
N CYS A 99 17.29 -5.15 -14.91
CA CYS A 99 18.21 -5.89 -15.78
C CYS A 99 18.22 -5.31 -17.22
N ALA A 100 17.05 -5.04 -17.79
CA ALA A 100 16.95 -4.42 -19.13
C ALA A 100 17.56 -3.00 -19.18
N LEU A 101 17.38 -2.20 -18.13
CA LEU A 101 17.95 -0.86 -18.02
C LEU A 101 19.47 -0.87 -17.88
N LEU A 102 20.06 -1.91 -17.29
CA LEU A 102 21.51 -2.05 -17.22
C LEU A 102 22.13 -2.14 -18.62
N LYS A 103 21.51 -2.89 -19.55
CA LYS A 103 21.99 -3.00 -20.94
C LYS A 103 21.90 -1.69 -21.70
N THR A 104 20.81 -0.96 -21.52
CA THR A 104 20.51 0.23 -22.33
C THR A 104 21.12 1.51 -21.78
N ARG A 105 21.29 1.61 -20.45
CA ARG A 105 21.77 2.82 -19.77
C ARG A 105 23.07 2.62 -19.00
N GLY A 106 23.66 1.42 -19.00
CA GLY A 106 24.88 1.10 -18.25
C GLY A 106 24.65 0.95 -16.74
N PRO A 107 25.71 0.88 -15.92
CA PRO A 107 25.59 0.90 -14.47
C PRO A 107 25.61 2.35 -13.92
N ILE A 108 25.01 2.60 -12.74
CA ILE A 108 24.96 3.94 -12.10
C ILE A 108 26.22 4.22 -11.25
N SER A 109 26.80 3.16 -10.69
CA SER A 109 28.06 3.15 -9.94
C SER A 109 28.90 1.97 -10.45
N ALA A 110 30.00 1.60 -9.79
CA ALA A 110 30.68 0.34 -10.10
C ALA A 110 29.63 -0.78 -10.25
N PRO A 111 29.67 -1.55 -11.35
CA PRO A 111 28.65 -2.55 -11.61
C PRO A 111 28.57 -3.51 -10.42
N LEU A 112 27.34 -3.82 -10.03
CA LEU A 112 27.09 -4.86 -9.06
C LEU A 112 27.61 -6.17 -9.65
N ASN A 113 28.78 -6.58 -9.18
CA ASN A 113 29.32 -7.88 -9.54
C ASN A 113 28.41 -8.94 -8.89
N PRO A 114 28.26 -10.14 -9.48
CA PRO A 114 27.51 -11.23 -8.85
C PRO A 114 28.00 -11.54 -7.42
N ASN A 115 29.26 -11.19 -7.12
CA ASN A 115 29.91 -11.34 -5.81
C ASN A 115 29.69 -10.18 -4.83
N SER A 116 29.02 -9.09 -5.21
CA SER A 116 28.77 -7.93 -4.33
C SER A 116 27.59 -8.19 -3.39
N GLU A 117 27.79 -8.07 -2.08
CA GLU A 117 26.73 -8.16 -1.07
C GLU A 117 25.71 -7.04 -1.28
N THR A 118 24.53 -7.38 -1.80
CA THR A 118 23.41 -6.44 -1.93
C THR A 118 22.16 -7.01 -1.30
N SER A 119 21.27 -6.12 -0.85
CA SER A 119 19.93 -6.48 -0.38
C SER A 119 19.12 -7.21 -1.45
N THR A 120 19.32 -6.91 -2.74
CA THR A 120 18.76 -7.73 -3.82
C THR A 120 19.30 -9.16 -3.83
N ARG A 121 20.58 -9.39 -3.54
CA ARG A 121 21.12 -10.76 -3.41
C ARG A 121 20.56 -11.50 -2.20
N LEU A 122 20.39 -10.83 -1.04
CA LEU A 122 19.79 -11.47 0.14
C LEU A 122 18.32 -11.88 -0.09
N VAL A 123 17.57 -11.05 -0.80
CA VAL A 123 16.17 -11.32 -1.14
C VAL A 123 16.08 -12.33 -2.26
N GLN A 124 17.00 -12.29 -3.22
CA GLN A 124 17.14 -13.32 -4.22
C GLN A 124 17.50 -14.67 -3.62
N ASP A 125 18.52 -14.75 -2.77
CA ASP A 125 18.93 -15.99 -2.10
C ASP A 125 17.77 -16.54 -1.23
N HIS A 126 16.98 -15.66 -0.61
CA HIS A 126 15.77 -16.06 0.10
C HIS A 126 14.65 -16.56 -0.84
N ILE A 127 14.26 -15.79 -1.87
CA ILE A 127 13.30 -16.19 -2.93
C ILE A 127 13.74 -17.51 -3.57
N TRP A 128 15.03 -17.68 -3.83
CA TRP A 128 15.62 -18.86 -4.44
C TRP A 128 15.74 -20.05 -3.48
N SER A 129 15.54 -19.82 -2.17
CA SER A 129 15.41 -20.87 -1.16
C SER A 129 13.95 -21.21 -0.84
N LEU A 130 12.98 -20.43 -1.34
CA LEU A 130 11.58 -20.78 -1.22
C LEU A 130 11.30 -22.05 -2.01
N ARG A 131 10.67 -23.01 -1.34
CA ARG A 131 10.33 -24.31 -1.94
C ARG A 131 9.17 -24.23 -2.93
N GLU A 132 8.34 -23.19 -2.81
CA GLU A 132 7.11 -23.02 -3.60
C GLU A 132 7.01 -21.57 -4.08
N LEU A 133 7.43 -21.34 -5.32
CA LEU A 133 7.12 -20.11 -6.06
C LEU A 133 5.85 -20.33 -6.88
N SER A 134 5.14 -19.26 -7.22
CA SER A 134 4.04 -19.43 -8.15
C SER A 134 4.63 -19.70 -9.53
N ASN A 135 4.13 -20.73 -10.22
CA ASN A 135 4.54 -21.05 -11.59
C ASN A 135 4.08 -19.97 -12.61
N ARG A 136 3.75 -18.76 -12.16
CA ARG A 136 3.31 -17.62 -12.99
C ARG A 136 4.48 -16.97 -13.73
N TYR A 137 5.68 -17.03 -13.15
CA TYR A 137 6.86 -16.36 -13.70
C TYR A 137 8.06 -17.30 -13.76
N ASP A 138 8.87 -17.15 -14.81
CA ASP A 138 10.12 -17.90 -14.95
C ASP A 138 11.22 -17.21 -14.14
N TRP A 139 11.22 -17.52 -12.84
CA TRP A 139 12.25 -17.09 -11.90
C TRP A 139 13.62 -17.69 -12.20
N GLY A 140 13.67 -18.87 -12.85
CA GLY A 140 14.91 -19.52 -13.25
C GLY A 140 15.64 -18.76 -14.34
N ALA A 141 14.93 -18.36 -15.40
CA ALA A 141 15.45 -17.53 -16.47
C ALA A 141 15.84 -16.14 -15.97
N LEU A 142 15.03 -15.52 -15.10
CA LEU A 142 15.36 -14.23 -14.51
C LEU A 142 16.62 -14.31 -13.64
N ARG A 143 16.76 -15.37 -12.82
CA ARG A 143 17.96 -15.62 -12.02
C ARG A 143 19.19 -15.76 -12.91
N ALA A 144 19.13 -16.59 -13.94
CA ALA A 144 20.23 -16.80 -14.87
C ALA A 144 20.68 -15.46 -15.48
N ARG A 145 19.73 -14.66 -15.98
CA ARG A 145 20.00 -13.33 -16.53
C ARG A 145 20.61 -12.37 -15.52
N VAL A 146 20.08 -12.31 -14.30
CA VAL A 146 20.65 -11.46 -13.24
C VAL A 146 22.08 -11.88 -12.91
N THR A 147 22.36 -13.18 -12.86
CA THR A 147 23.71 -13.70 -12.59
C THR A 147 24.68 -13.37 -13.73
N THR A 148 24.26 -13.46 -14.99
CA THR A 148 25.15 -13.22 -16.15
C THR A 148 25.30 -11.75 -16.50
N GLU A 149 24.22 -10.97 -16.39
CA GLU A 149 24.14 -9.60 -16.90
C GLU A 149 24.18 -8.56 -15.78
N GLY A 150 23.76 -8.92 -14.56
CA GLY A 150 23.66 -8.02 -13.42
C GLY A 150 22.35 -7.23 -13.37
N LEU A 151 22.30 -6.29 -12.41
CA LEU A 151 21.19 -5.37 -12.19
C LEU A 151 21.68 -3.92 -12.12
N ARG A 152 20.87 -2.99 -12.62
CA ARG A 152 21.15 -1.56 -12.50
C ARG A 152 20.91 -1.04 -11.07
N ASN A 153 19.92 -1.62 -10.38
CA ASN A 153 19.49 -1.19 -9.05
C ASN A 153 19.78 -2.25 -7.98
N CYS A 154 20.25 -1.85 -6.78
CA CYS A 154 20.52 -2.76 -5.65
C CYS A 154 19.29 -3.09 -4.81
N ASP A 155 18.23 -2.28 -4.93
CA ASP A 155 16.92 -2.46 -4.31
C ASP A 155 15.88 -1.98 -5.31
N VAL A 156 14.78 -2.72 -5.44
CA VAL A 156 13.70 -2.35 -6.36
C VAL A 156 12.34 -2.19 -5.69
N THR A 157 12.03 -2.97 -4.66
CA THR A 157 10.71 -2.99 -4.03
C THR A 157 10.76 -2.67 -2.53
N VAL A 158 9.71 -2.01 -2.06
CA VAL A 158 9.49 -1.72 -0.64
C VAL A 158 8.00 -1.51 -0.38
N TYR A 159 7.50 -2.00 0.74
CA TYR A 159 6.14 -1.69 1.20
C TYR A 159 6.24 -0.75 2.39
N ASP A 160 6.43 0.55 2.10
CA ASP A 160 6.49 1.61 3.10
C ASP A 160 5.11 2.27 3.23
N SER A 161 4.86 2.89 4.37
CA SER A 161 3.62 3.57 4.65
C SER A 161 3.82 5.08 4.65
N ASP A 162 3.33 5.75 3.60
CA ASP A 162 3.33 7.20 3.50
C ASP A 162 1.90 7.75 3.63
N PRO A 163 1.55 8.36 4.78
CA PRO A 163 0.25 8.98 5.00
C PRO A 163 -0.07 10.10 4.02
N MET A 164 0.93 10.78 3.45
CA MET A 164 0.67 11.85 2.47
C MET A 164 0.14 11.27 1.16
N THR A 165 0.70 10.14 0.72
CA THR A 165 0.22 9.46 -0.48
C THR A 165 -1.22 8.96 -0.30
N SER A 166 -1.61 8.44 0.87
CA SER A 166 -3.01 8.03 1.12
C SER A 166 -3.98 9.22 1.11
N ILE A 167 -3.58 10.36 1.67
CA ILE A 167 -4.37 11.60 1.64
C ILE A 167 -4.57 12.08 0.19
N ILE A 168 -3.50 12.13 -0.61
CA ILE A 168 -3.55 12.60 -1.99
C ILE A 168 -4.39 11.67 -2.87
N THR A 169 -4.23 10.36 -2.71
CA THR A 169 -4.89 9.35 -3.55
C THR A 169 -6.28 8.96 -3.05
N GLY A 170 -6.62 9.30 -1.81
CA GLY A 170 -7.86 8.89 -1.16
C GLY A 170 -8.00 7.38 -0.96
N CYS A 171 -6.88 6.63 -1.01
CA CYS A 171 -6.83 5.18 -0.84
C CYS A 171 -6.13 4.81 0.48
N SER A 172 -6.27 3.56 0.91
CA SER A 172 -5.63 3.02 2.11
C SER A 172 -4.11 3.07 2.00
N GLU A 173 -3.45 3.23 3.14
CA GLU A 173 -1.99 3.28 3.21
C GLU A 173 -1.39 1.90 2.92
N SER A 174 -0.46 1.83 1.98
CA SER A 174 0.31 0.63 1.69
C SER A 174 -0.58 -0.62 1.53
N SER A 175 -0.20 -1.69 2.23
CA SER A 175 -0.97 -2.92 2.40
C SER A 175 -1.93 -2.90 3.60
N GLU A 176 -2.11 -1.78 4.30
CA GLU A 176 -2.87 -1.74 5.56
C GLU A 176 -4.40 -1.77 5.34
N PRO A 177 -5.15 -2.41 6.27
CA PRO A 177 -6.61 -2.30 6.31
C PRO A 177 -7.08 -0.86 6.58
N PHE A 178 -8.37 -0.59 6.37
CA PHE A 178 -8.95 0.68 6.77
C PHE A 178 -8.84 0.88 8.28
N ARG A 179 -8.15 1.93 8.72
CA ARG A 179 -8.12 2.30 10.14
C ARG A 179 -9.49 2.70 10.66
N SER A 180 -10.26 3.41 9.83
CA SER A 180 -11.60 3.92 10.08
C SER A 180 -12.23 4.26 8.73
N LEU A 181 -13.55 4.08 8.60
CA LEU A 181 -14.29 4.50 7.40
C LEU A 181 -14.67 6.00 7.44
N ILE A 182 -14.32 6.70 8.51
CA ILE A 182 -14.44 8.16 8.63
C ILE A 182 -13.15 8.77 9.17
N ALA A 183 -12.82 9.96 8.70
CA ALA A 183 -11.76 10.79 9.27
C ALA A 183 -12.35 12.14 9.68
N VAL A 184 -12.12 12.55 10.92
CA VAL A 184 -12.45 13.89 11.38
C VAL A 184 -11.21 14.77 11.26
N LEU A 185 -11.31 15.83 10.47
CA LEU A 185 -10.23 16.77 10.19
C LEU A 185 -10.55 18.12 10.81
N ASN A 186 -9.54 18.75 11.42
CA ASN A 186 -9.62 20.14 11.87
C ASN A 186 -9.22 21.04 10.70
N GLY A 187 -10.17 21.82 10.18
CA GLY A 187 -9.91 22.84 9.18
C GLY A 187 -9.99 24.25 9.76
N PRO A 188 -9.59 25.28 8.98
CA PRO A 188 -9.65 26.68 9.41
C PRO A 188 -11.06 27.14 9.82
N SER A 189 -12.09 26.54 9.23
CA SER A 189 -13.51 26.86 9.43
C SER A 189 -14.25 25.85 10.31
N GLY A 190 -13.54 24.98 11.02
CA GLY A 190 -14.12 24.05 11.99
C GLY A 190 -13.80 22.57 11.71
N LEU A 191 -14.61 21.69 12.29
CA LEU A 191 -14.48 20.24 12.15
C LEU A 191 -15.14 19.77 10.84
N PHE A 192 -14.43 18.95 10.08
CA PHE A 192 -14.90 18.32 8.85
C PHE A 192 -14.87 16.81 8.99
N VAL A 193 -15.94 16.14 8.55
CA VAL A 193 -15.95 14.68 8.44
C VAL A 193 -15.70 14.29 6.99
N ASN A 194 -14.56 13.66 6.76
CA ASN A 194 -14.19 13.09 5.48
C ASN A 194 -14.56 11.60 5.47
N ILE A 195 -15.33 11.20 4.46
CA ILE A 195 -15.74 9.82 4.22
C ILE A 195 -15.13 9.39 2.89
N PRO A 196 -14.40 8.26 2.81
CA PRO A 196 -13.76 7.83 1.57
C PRO A 196 -14.77 7.76 0.42
N ARG A 197 -14.44 8.37 -0.72
CA ARG A 197 -15.34 8.48 -1.89
C ARG A 197 -15.84 7.12 -2.38
N ARG A 198 -14.97 6.12 -2.38
CA ARG A 198 -15.32 4.75 -2.80
C ARG A 198 -16.34 4.09 -1.87
N PHE A 199 -16.25 4.36 -0.56
CA PHE A 199 -17.20 3.88 0.43
C PHE A 199 -18.56 4.58 0.28
N MET A 200 -18.55 5.91 0.14
CA MET A 200 -19.76 6.70 -0.11
C MET A 200 -20.47 6.22 -1.39
N GLY A 201 -19.75 6.08 -2.50
CA GLY A 201 -20.31 5.60 -3.76
C GLY A 201 -20.80 4.14 -3.71
N ALA A 202 -20.30 3.30 -2.80
CA ALA A 202 -20.85 1.96 -2.58
C ALA A 202 -22.18 1.99 -1.82
N LEU A 203 -22.30 2.87 -0.81
CA LEU A 203 -23.56 3.09 -0.09
C LEU A 203 -24.62 3.72 -0.98
N GLU A 204 -24.25 4.69 -1.82
CA GLU A 204 -25.14 5.31 -2.81
C GLU A 204 -25.67 4.29 -3.83
N ARG A 205 -24.79 3.46 -4.43
CA ARG A 205 -25.19 2.40 -5.36
C ARG A 205 -26.12 1.36 -4.73
N SER A 206 -26.04 1.19 -3.42
CA SER A 206 -26.89 0.27 -2.67
C SER A 206 -28.18 0.91 -2.15
N ASN A 207 -28.43 2.21 -2.45
CA ASN A 207 -29.51 3.01 -1.87
C ASN A 207 -29.52 3.01 -0.32
N LEU A 208 -28.34 2.88 0.30
CA LEU A 208 -28.16 2.86 1.76
C LEU A 208 -27.67 4.20 2.30
N TRP A 209 -27.36 5.16 1.42
CA TRP A 209 -26.85 6.46 1.82
C TRP A 209 -27.98 7.40 2.24
N ASP A 210 -28.22 7.52 3.55
CA ASP A 210 -29.14 8.49 4.14
C ASP A 210 -28.53 9.16 5.39
N ASP A 211 -29.21 10.19 5.89
CA ASP A 211 -28.75 10.95 7.06
C ASP A 211 -28.63 10.07 8.31
N GLU A 212 -29.53 9.10 8.48
CA GLU A 212 -29.55 8.17 9.62
C GLU A 212 -28.33 7.23 9.62
N VAL A 213 -27.99 6.65 8.46
CA VAL A 213 -26.80 5.81 8.27
C VAL A 213 -25.55 6.63 8.50
N ARG A 214 -25.52 7.87 8.04
CA ARG A 214 -24.39 8.78 8.24
C ARG A 214 -24.14 9.07 9.72
N ASP A 215 -25.18 9.44 10.46
CA ASP A 215 -25.08 9.73 11.89
C ASP A 215 -24.68 8.48 12.66
N ARG A 216 -25.21 7.31 12.29
CA ARG A 216 -24.81 6.03 12.89
C ARG A 216 -23.36 5.66 12.62
N ILE A 217 -22.83 5.91 11.41
CA ILE A 217 -21.41 5.68 11.11
C ILE A 217 -20.53 6.56 12.02
N VAL A 218 -20.93 7.81 12.24
CA VAL A 218 -20.23 8.77 13.10
C VAL A 218 -20.26 8.33 14.56
N GLU A 219 -21.44 7.95 15.06
CA GLU A 219 -21.65 7.41 16.41
C GLU A 219 -20.76 6.18 16.67
N HIS A 220 -20.69 5.27 15.70
CA HIS A 220 -19.86 4.06 15.76
C HIS A 220 -18.39 4.31 15.37
N ARG A 221 -17.97 5.58 15.28
CA ARG A 221 -16.59 6.01 14.98
C ARG A 221 -16.01 5.36 13.71
N GLY A 222 -16.84 5.23 12.68
CA GLY A 222 -16.45 4.68 11.39
C GLY A 222 -16.54 3.16 11.26
N SER A 223 -17.11 2.45 12.24
CA SER A 223 -17.46 1.03 12.07
C SER A 223 -18.91 0.87 11.63
N ILE A 224 -19.17 -0.04 10.69
CA ILE A 224 -20.52 -0.39 10.22
C ILE A 224 -20.97 -1.79 10.63
N GLN A 225 -20.17 -2.50 11.44
CA GLN A 225 -20.40 -3.92 11.71
C GLN A 225 -21.71 -4.18 12.48
N THR A 226 -22.11 -3.26 13.35
CA THR A 226 -23.33 -3.33 14.18
C THR A 226 -24.59 -2.85 13.46
N MET A 227 -24.47 -2.29 12.25
CA MET A 227 -25.59 -1.65 11.55
C MET A 227 -26.46 -2.69 10.81
N ALA A 228 -27.63 -3.02 11.37
CA ALA A 228 -28.55 -4.00 10.78
C ALA A 228 -29.07 -3.63 9.38
N LYS A 229 -29.17 -2.32 9.09
CA LYS A 229 -29.61 -1.79 7.79
C LYS A 229 -28.60 -2.06 6.67
N VAL A 230 -27.33 -2.30 7.01
CA VAL A 230 -26.26 -2.55 6.04
C VAL A 230 -26.16 -4.06 5.76
N PRO A 231 -26.27 -4.50 4.49
CA PRO A 231 -26.14 -5.91 4.10
C PRO A 231 -24.84 -6.53 4.63
N SER A 232 -24.89 -7.82 4.96
CA SER A 232 -23.73 -8.56 5.45
C SER A 232 -22.55 -8.56 4.47
N SER A 233 -22.82 -8.58 3.17
CA SER A 233 -21.80 -8.48 2.11
C SER A 233 -21.00 -7.18 2.21
N VAL A 234 -21.69 -6.04 2.38
CA VAL A 234 -21.05 -4.72 2.52
C VAL A 234 -20.29 -4.63 3.85
N ARG A 235 -20.88 -5.11 4.95
CA ARG A 235 -20.19 -5.14 6.26
C ARG A 235 -18.90 -5.96 6.22
N SER A 236 -18.91 -7.10 5.56
CA SER A 236 -17.72 -7.94 5.41
C SER A 236 -16.62 -7.29 4.55
N ALA A 237 -16.98 -6.59 3.48
CA ALA A 237 -16.01 -5.90 2.62
C ALA A 237 -15.33 -4.71 3.33
N TYR A 238 -16.10 -3.94 4.12
CA TYR A 238 -15.61 -2.74 4.81
C TYR A 238 -15.22 -3.00 6.28
N ARG A 239 -14.62 -4.16 6.56
CA ARG A 239 -14.00 -4.41 7.88
C ARG A 239 -12.84 -3.44 8.11
N THR A 240 -12.81 -2.85 9.30
CA THR A 240 -11.71 -2.00 9.73
C THR A 240 -10.62 -2.85 10.36
N VAL A 241 -9.45 -2.25 10.60
CA VAL A 241 -8.34 -2.90 11.29
C VAL A 241 -8.69 -3.37 12.72
N TRP A 242 -9.74 -2.80 13.31
CA TRP A 242 -10.26 -3.18 14.62
C TRP A 242 -11.13 -4.43 14.56
N ASP A 243 -11.66 -4.76 13.38
CA ASP A 243 -12.53 -5.90 13.14
C ASP A 243 -11.76 -7.13 12.61
N ILE A 244 -10.45 -6.97 12.36
CA ILE A 244 -9.56 -7.98 11.78
C ILE A 244 -8.62 -8.51 12.86
N GLU A 245 -8.39 -9.83 12.83
CA GLU A 245 -7.41 -10.47 13.70
C GLU A 245 -5.99 -10.00 13.35
N GLN A 246 -5.24 -9.51 14.35
CA GLN A 246 -3.91 -8.92 14.11
C GLN A 246 -2.87 -9.95 13.62
N SER A 247 -3.05 -11.22 13.95
CA SER A 247 -2.23 -12.32 13.42
C SER A 247 -2.35 -12.44 11.89
N THR A 248 -3.49 -12.05 11.30
CA THR A 248 -3.70 -12.05 9.84
C THR A 248 -2.84 -10.99 9.16
N ILE A 249 -2.64 -9.82 9.80
CA ILE A 249 -1.75 -8.77 9.28
C ILE A 249 -0.31 -9.27 9.25
N ILE A 250 0.14 -9.93 10.32
CA ILE A 250 1.48 -10.53 10.40
C ILE A 250 1.63 -11.65 9.38
N ARG A 251 0.63 -12.52 9.23
CA ARG A 251 0.64 -13.59 8.22
C ARG A 251 0.76 -13.03 6.81
N PHE A 252 -0.03 -12.03 6.45
CA PHE A 252 0.05 -11.41 5.13
C PHE A 252 1.41 -10.74 4.90
N ALA A 253 1.98 -10.12 5.94
CA ALA A 253 3.34 -9.60 5.88
C ALA A 253 4.37 -10.71 5.64
N LEU A 254 4.28 -11.82 6.36
CA LEU A 254 5.16 -12.98 6.21
C LEU A 254 5.08 -13.59 4.82
N GLU A 255 3.88 -13.76 4.27
CA GLU A 255 3.68 -14.40 2.96
C GLU A 255 4.18 -13.54 1.80
N ARG A 256 4.11 -12.19 1.91
CA ARG A 256 4.66 -11.29 0.88
C ARG A 256 6.13 -10.93 1.09
N ALA A 257 6.65 -11.07 2.32
CA ALA A 257 8.01 -10.69 2.68
C ALA A 257 9.08 -11.24 1.73
N PRO A 258 8.98 -12.49 1.23
CA PRO A 258 9.99 -13.00 0.32
C PRO A 258 10.10 -12.19 -0.97
N PHE A 259 9.02 -11.56 -1.43
CA PHE A 259 9.00 -10.79 -2.67
C PHE A 259 9.40 -9.31 -2.47
N LEU A 260 9.93 -8.92 -1.32
CA LEU A 260 10.32 -7.53 -1.06
C LEU A 260 11.83 -7.41 -0.85
N CYS A 261 12.51 -6.54 -1.63
CA CYS A 261 13.96 -6.30 -1.49
C CYS A 261 14.35 -5.72 -0.13
N ARG A 262 13.43 -4.98 0.50
CA ARG A 262 13.64 -4.37 1.80
C ARG A 262 12.49 -4.73 2.74
N ALA A 263 12.65 -4.31 3.99
CA ALA A 263 11.60 -4.40 4.98
C ALA A 263 10.31 -3.70 4.52
N GLN A 264 9.23 -4.12 5.16
CA GLN A 264 7.90 -3.56 5.01
C GLN A 264 7.45 -2.98 6.34
N ASP A 265 6.57 -2.00 6.27
CA ASP A 265 5.91 -1.48 7.45
C ASP A 265 4.80 -2.43 7.89
N VAL A 266 4.90 -2.89 9.14
CA VAL A 266 3.85 -3.67 9.80
C VAL A 266 3.32 -2.88 10.99
N ARG A 267 2.03 -2.59 11.00
CA ARG A 267 1.37 -1.91 12.11
C ARG A 267 0.35 -2.83 12.77
N LEU A 268 0.33 -2.80 14.10
CA LEU A 268 -0.62 -3.56 14.90
C LEU A 268 -1.58 -2.63 15.62
N TYR A 269 -2.81 -3.10 15.77
CA TYR A 269 -3.94 -2.35 16.31
C TYR A 269 -4.62 -3.19 17.40
N LEU A 270 -4.47 -2.79 18.66
CA LEU A 270 -5.01 -3.53 19.79
C LEU A 270 -6.07 -2.71 20.54
N HIS A 271 -7.20 -3.33 20.84
CA HIS A 271 -8.22 -2.73 21.70
C HIS A 271 -7.74 -2.62 23.14
N LYS A 272 -7.21 -3.73 23.68
CA LYS A 272 -6.65 -3.83 25.01
C LYS A 272 -5.31 -4.56 24.90
N PRO A 273 -4.17 -3.85 24.93
CA PRO A 273 -2.88 -4.51 24.85
C PRO A 273 -2.67 -5.38 26.09
N CYS A 274 -2.24 -6.61 25.87
CA CYS A 274 -1.84 -7.56 26.90
C CYS A 274 -0.42 -8.05 26.58
N PRO A 275 0.50 -8.13 27.55
CA PRO A 275 1.85 -8.64 27.31
C PRO A 275 1.88 -10.01 26.64
N THR A 276 0.96 -10.91 26.99
CA THR A 276 0.84 -12.25 26.38
C THR A 276 0.54 -12.16 24.88
N ILE A 277 -0.52 -11.43 24.51
CA ILE A 277 -0.94 -11.28 23.11
C ILE A 277 0.17 -10.58 22.29
N LEU A 278 0.77 -9.53 22.84
CA LEU A 278 1.85 -8.82 22.16
C LEU A 278 3.09 -9.72 22.01
N GLY A 279 3.41 -10.51 23.03
CA GLY A 279 4.51 -11.49 23.00
C GLY A 279 4.30 -12.55 21.94
N GLU A 280 3.09 -13.09 21.79
CA GLU A 280 2.72 -14.05 20.74
C GLU A 280 2.87 -13.44 19.35
N LEU A 281 2.33 -12.24 19.12
CA LEU A 281 2.40 -11.54 17.83
C LEU A 281 3.85 -11.21 17.44
N LEU A 282 4.66 -10.70 18.39
CA LEU A 282 6.07 -10.41 18.16
C LEU A 282 6.88 -11.68 17.91
N SER A 283 6.59 -12.76 18.64
CA SER A 283 7.24 -14.06 18.45
C SER A 283 6.91 -14.63 17.08
N GLN A 284 5.65 -14.54 16.64
CA GLN A 284 5.24 -14.96 15.30
C GLN A 284 5.98 -14.18 14.20
N ALA A 285 6.06 -12.85 14.34
CA ALA A 285 6.79 -12.01 13.40
C ALA A 285 8.29 -12.34 13.34
N TRP A 286 8.91 -12.57 14.49
CA TRP A 286 10.34 -12.92 14.60
C TRP A 286 10.65 -14.32 14.07
N GLN A 287 9.89 -15.33 14.51
CA GLN A 287 10.07 -16.73 14.07
C GLN A 287 9.81 -16.89 12.58
N GLY A 288 8.87 -16.12 12.03
CA GLY A 288 8.61 -16.10 10.58
C GLY A 288 9.63 -15.31 9.76
N GLY A 289 10.62 -14.66 10.40
CA GLY A 289 11.73 -14.02 9.70
C GLY A 289 11.46 -12.62 9.16
N LEU A 290 10.44 -11.89 9.67
CA LEU A 290 10.24 -10.50 9.27
C LEU A 290 11.43 -9.63 9.68
N SER A 291 11.97 -8.87 8.72
CA SER A 291 13.06 -7.91 9.01
C SER A 291 12.61 -6.75 9.90
N VAL A 292 11.32 -6.39 9.83
CA VAL A 292 10.67 -5.43 10.73
C VAL A 292 9.45 -6.13 11.31
N GLY A 293 9.51 -6.45 12.61
CA GLY A 293 8.40 -7.15 13.29
C GLY A 293 7.17 -6.27 13.45
N VAL A 294 7.33 -5.12 14.10
CA VAL A 294 6.27 -4.11 14.29
C VAL A 294 6.88 -2.73 14.25
N ARG A 295 6.38 -1.86 13.37
CA ARG A 295 6.81 -0.46 13.29
C ARG A 295 6.02 0.45 14.22
N HIS A 296 4.70 0.27 14.25
CA HIS A 296 3.82 1.02 15.14
C HIS A 296 2.80 0.09 15.79
N LEU A 297 2.67 0.20 17.11
CA LEU A 297 1.54 -0.32 17.85
C LEU A 297 0.55 0.81 18.12
N ARG A 298 -0.70 0.64 17.71
CA ARG A 298 -1.78 1.59 17.95
C ARG A 298 -2.81 0.96 18.88
N ILE A 299 -3.21 1.73 19.88
CA ILE A 299 -4.19 1.29 20.88
C ILE A 299 -5.47 2.10 20.69
N LYS A 300 -6.62 1.42 20.70
CA LYS A 300 -7.91 2.11 20.66
C LYS A 300 -8.19 2.71 22.03
N THR A 301 -8.08 4.02 22.17
CA THR A 301 -8.48 4.69 23.41
C THR A 301 -10.00 4.89 23.42
N SER A 302 -10.67 4.41 24.47
CA SER A 302 -12.10 4.62 24.68
C SER A 302 -12.45 6.10 24.82
N ASN A 303 -11.54 6.89 25.40
CA ASN A 303 -11.75 8.27 25.83
C ASN A 303 -11.25 9.35 24.86
N ALA A 304 -10.91 9.01 23.62
CA ALA A 304 -10.60 10.05 22.63
C ALA A 304 -11.85 10.94 22.45
N PRO A 305 -11.76 12.27 22.67
CA PRO A 305 -12.89 13.16 22.50
C PRO A 305 -13.29 13.14 21.03
N PHE A 306 -14.40 12.48 20.74
CA PHE A 306 -15.04 12.52 19.44
C PHE A 306 -16.20 13.52 19.56
N PRO A 307 -16.35 14.51 18.67
CA PRO A 307 -17.44 15.48 18.77
C PRO A 307 -18.78 14.72 18.69
N ILE A 308 -19.49 14.65 19.82
CA ILE A 308 -20.74 13.89 20.01
C ILE A 308 -21.87 14.46 19.14
N SER A 309 -21.74 15.70 18.67
CA SER A 309 -22.70 16.35 17.77
C SER A 309 -21.94 17.09 16.68
N LEU A 310 -22.10 16.69 15.42
CA LEU A 310 -21.61 17.48 14.29
C LEU A 310 -22.67 18.55 13.98
N PRO A 311 -22.31 19.83 13.85
CA PRO A 311 -23.28 20.86 13.44
C PRO A 311 -23.90 20.53 12.07
N SER A 312 -25.17 20.90 11.89
CA SER A 312 -25.90 20.73 10.63
C SER A 312 -25.12 21.39 9.48
N GLY A 313 -24.71 20.62 8.47
CA GLY A 313 -23.95 21.12 7.31
C GLY A 313 -22.46 20.77 7.26
N VAL A 314 -21.93 19.97 8.21
CA VAL A 314 -20.53 19.50 8.20
C VAL A 314 -20.23 18.51 7.06
N PHE A 315 -21.26 17.85 6.53
CA PHE A 315 -21.11 16.90 5.43
C PHE A 315 -21.19 17.62 4.08
N ARG A 316 -20.04 17.98 3.51
CA ARG A 316 -19.95 18.19 2.07
C ARG A 316 -19.80 16.83 1.39
N GLY A 317 -20.92 16.28 0.89
CA GLY A 317 -20.83 15.40 -0.27
C GLY A 317 -20.19 16.15 -1.44
N PRO A 318 -19.76 15.48 -2.52
CA PRO A 318 -19.35 16.19 -3.71
C PRO A 318 -20.53 17.08 -4.13
N GLU A 319 -20.36 18.40 -4.08
CA GLU A 319 -21.29 19.30 -4.74
C GLU A 319 -21.42 18.76 -6.16
N ARG A 320 -22.64 18.38 -6.56
CA ARG A 320 -22.94 18.20 -7.98
C ARG A 320 -22.42 19.46 -8.63
N GLN A 321 -21.34 19.36 -9.41
CA GLN A 321 -20.92 20.47 -10.26
C GLN A 321 -22.17 20.84 -11.04
N ARG A 322 -22.77 21.98 -10.67
CA ARG A 322 -23.84 22.55 -11.48
C ARG A 322 -23.21 22.76 -12.84
N ALA A 323 -23.68 21.99 -13.81
CA ALA A 323 -23.48 22.35 -15.20
C ALA A 323 -23.89 23.82 -15.37
N ASP A 324 -23.07 24.53 -16.16
CA ASP A 324 -23.22 25.90 -16.64
C ASP A 324 -22.74 27.04 -15.72
N ARG A 325 -21.55 27.57 -16.06
CA ARG A 325 -21.39 28.80 -16.87
C ARG A 325 -19.97 28.86 -17.50
N PRO A 326 -19.81 29.30 -18.75
CA PRO A 326 -18.50 29.46 -19.37
C PRO A 326 -17.85 30.76 -18.89
N GLY A 327 -16.60 30.69 -18.46
CA GLY A 327 -15.73 31.85 -18.27
C GLY A 327 -15.50 32.27 -16.82
N SER A 328 -14.39 31.81 -16.24
CA SER A 328 -13.36 32.67 -15.62
C SER A 328 -12.25 31.77 -15.05
N ILE A 329 -11.17 31.61 -15.82
CA ILE A 329 -9.92 31.06 -15.30
C ILE A 329 -9.24 32.21 -14.56
N THR A 330 -9.19 32.15 -13.23
CA THR A 330 -8.14 32.73 -12.37
C THR A 330 -8.44 32.37 -10.91
N ASN A 331 -7.71 31.44 -10.30
CA ASN A 331 -6.60 31.88 -9.47
C ASN A 331 -5.70 30.72 -9.03
N PRO A 332 -4.39 30.99 -8.90
CA PRO A 332 -3.37 30.06 -8.49
C PRO A 332 -3.37 29.93 -6.97
N ILE A 333 -2.87 28.82 -6.44
CA ILE A 333 -2.05 28.69 -5.22
C ILE A 333 -1.77 27.18 -5.09
N CYS A 334 -0.65 26.78 -5.69
CA CYS A 334 0.11 25.58 -5.34
C CYS A 334 1.56 26.03 -5.34
N LEU A 335 2.14 26.15 -4.15
CA LEU A 335 3.57 26.04 -3.89
C LEU A 335 3.74 24.93 -2.86
#